data_AF-A0A438CY09-F1
#
_entry.id   AF-A0A438CY09-F1
#
_cell.length_a   1.000
_cell.length_b   1.000
_cell.length_c   1.000
_cell.angle_alpha   90.00
_cell.angle_beta   90.00
_cell.angle_gamma   90.00
#
_symmetry.space_group_name_H-M   'P 1'
#
loop_
_entity.id
_entity.type
_entity.pdbx_description
1 polymer ?
#
loop_
_entity_poly.entity_id
_entity_poly.type
_entity_poly.pdbx_seq_one_letter_code
_entity_poly.pdbx_strand_id
1 'polypeptide(L)'
;MQPFDLQEYNEILAKRTQQLQNIRHQPAQFTVLVREIPLCSEHKTSGCSVDHFFSKHYPYAYHSYQMLYDATDLEQLLELPVAFVTFKSRWGAALAAQSQQHPHPLLWITEMAPEPRDVLWKNLATSYRYLPLQNLLVFIAASLLTIFFAIPVTAVQGIAKFEKLRKWFPPAMALQLMCFNFQWYIFFEPSTQDVLSVFRGKCLHNYHNLKPQSYQELRSVVTGYLPSAVLKGFIYIVPFAMLGMAKLAGCVSGSKQEIKCCSMVFYFLVGNVFFLSLLSGSLLDEIGESFSNPKNFPSHLASAVSAQADFFMTYILTDGLSGFSLEVLQPGLLIWDFIKSHTYSRGKEKVPYLYSMPYFRVIPFVSLSILIGMVYAVVAPLLLPFLIGYFFFGYAVYVNQVYTLNFVLSNENVAQDFFYSIIVVNAYY
;
A
#
# COMPACT_ATOMS: atom_id res chain seq x y z
N MET A 1 -28.29 7.75 -6.28
CA MET A 1 -26.94 7.64 -6.87
C MET A 1 -26.74 8.87 -7.74
N GLN A 2 -25.79 9.72 -7.36
CA GLN A 2 -25.70 11.10 -7.85
C GLN A 2 -25.07 11.19 -9.26
N PRO A 3 -25.46 12.18 -10.09
CA PRO A 3 -24.94 12.38 -11.45
C PRO A 3 -23.46 12.79 -11.53
N PHE A 4 -22.81 13.14 -10.40
CA PHE A 4 -21.43 13.62 -10.35
C PHE A 4 -20.40 12.52 -10.62
N ASP A 5 -20.52 11.34 -10.00
CA ASP A 5 -19.59 10.22 -10.19
C ASP A 5 -19.59 9.72 -11.66
N LEU A 6 -20.75 9.80 -12.32
CA LEU A 6 -20.88 9.40 -13.72
C LEU A 6 -20.16 10.38 -14.66
N GLN A 7 -20.13 11.67 -14.33
CA GLN A 7 -19.48 12.68 -15.16
C GLN A 7 -17.96 12.51 -15.13
N GLU A 8 -17.35 12.40 -13.95
CA GLU A 8 -15.90 12.20 -13.82
C GLU A 8 -15.45 10.89 -14.48
N TYR A 9 -16.22 9.81 -14.27
CA TYR A 9 -15.99 8.54 -14.95
C TYR A 9 -16.01 8.70 -16.48
N ASN A 10 -17.01 9.38 -17.02
CA ASN A 10 -17.12 9.61 -18.47
C ASN A 10 -15.99 10.48 -19.01
N GLU A 11 -15.54 11.50 -18.27
CA GLU A 11 -14.40 12.34 -18.65
C GLU A 11 -13.10 11.54 -18.68
N ILE A 12 -12.85 10.71 -17.66
CA ILE A 12 -11.67 9.83 -17.61
C ILE A 12 -11.73 8.80 -18.75
N LEU A 13 -12.90 8.21 -18.99
CA LEU A 13 -13.12 7.30 -20.10
C LEU A 13 -12.87 7.96 -21.45
N ALA A 14 -13.33 9.20 -21.65
CA ALA A 14 -13.10 9.96 -22.87
C ALA A 14 -11.61 10.25 -23.09
N LYS A 15 -10.90 10.71 -22.03
CA LYS A 15 -9.44 10.93 -22.07
C LYS A 15 -8.68 9.64 -22.40
N ARG A 16 -9.07 8.51 -21.77
CA ARG A 16 -8.50 7.19 -22.04
C ARG A 16 -8.70 6.77 -23.49
N THR A 17 -9.91 6.91 -24.03
CA THR A 17 -10.21 6.57 -25.42
C THR A 17 -9.41 7.43 -26.40
N GLN A 18 -9.34 8.74 -26.16
CA GLN A 18 -8.53 9.66 -26.98
C GLN A 18 -7.05 9.29 -26.93
N GLN A 19 -6.52 8.91 -25.77
CA GLN A 19 -5.16 8.41 -25.64
C GLN A 19 -4.94 7.11 -26.40
N LEU A 20 -5.81 6.11 -26.25
CA LEU A 20 -5.69 4.82 -26.95
C LEU A 20 -5.68 5.00 -28.48
N GLN A 21 -6.34 6.03 -29.00
CA GLN A 21 -6.29 6.41 -30.40
C GLN A 21 -4.96 7.08 -30.79
N ASN A 22 -4.39 7.88 -29.89
CA ASN A 22 -3.16 8.65 -30.14
C ASN A 22 -1.85 7.90 -29.81
N ILE A 23 -1.90 6.82 -29.04
CA ILE A 23 -0.73 6.03 -28.67
C ILE A 23 -0.11 5.40 -29.92
N ARG A 24 1.22 5.52 -30.03
CA ARG A 24 1.99 4.91 -31.12
C ARG A 24 1.87 3.39 -31.11
N HIS A 25 2.17 2.77 -32.25
CA HIS A 25 2.17 1.31 -32.35
C HIS A 25 3.20 0.71 -31.38
N GLN A 26 2.71 0.07 -30.32
CA GLN A 26 3.51 -0.68 -29.37
C GLN A 26 3.33 -2.18 -29.63
N PRO A 27 4.36 -3.02 -29.41
CA PRO A 27 4.27 -4.46 -29.63
C PRO A 27 3.18 -5.12 -28.76
N ALA A 28 2.98 -4.65 -27.53
CA ALA A 28 1.97 -5.17 -26.59
C ALA A 28 0.53 -5.11 -27.16
N GLN A 29 0.23 -4.20 -28.07
CA GLN A 29 -1.11 -4.06 -28.69
C GLN A 29 -1.42 -5.17 -29.71
N PHE A 30 -0.39 -5.86 -30.21
CA PHE A 30 -0.49 -6.89 -31.24
C PHE A 30 -0.18 -8.28 -30.70
N THR A 31 0.32 -8.38 -29.47
CA THR A 31 0.78 -9.62 -28.88
C THR A 31 -0.15 -10.08 -27.77
N VAL A 32 -0.49 -11.37 -27.80
CA VAL A 32 -1.28 -12.07 -26.79
C VAL A 32 -0.36 -13.05 -26.09
N LEU A 33 -0.37 -13.03 -24.77
CA LEU A 33 0.29 -14.03 -23.94
C LEU A 33 -0.64 -15.25 -23.82
N VAL A 34 -0.11 -16.41 -24.17
CA VAL A 34 -0.80 -17.70 -24.12
C VAL A 34 -0.09 -18.59 -23.10
N ARG A 35 -0.85 -19.15 -22.15
CA ARG A 35 -0.34 -20.03 -21.09
C ARG A 35 -1.09 -21.36 -21.06
N GLU A 36 -0.47 -22.37 -20.46
CA GLU A 36 -1.00 -23.73 -20.33
C GLU A 36 -1.32 -24.33 -21.70
N ILE A 37 -0.33 -24.27 -22.59
CA ILE A 37 -0.40 -24.82 -23.95
C ILE A 37 -0.23 -26.35 -23.88
N PRO A 38 -1.17 -27.14 -24.44
CA PRO A 38 -1.02 -28.58 -24.53
C PRO A 38 -0.02 -29.00 -25.61
N LEU A 39 0.65 -30.12 -25.39
CA LEU A 39 1.58 -30.71 -26.35
C LEU A 39 0.85 -31.16 -27.62
N CYS A 40 1.48 -30.97 -28.77
CA CYS A 40 0.99 -31.50 -30.04
C CYS A 40 1.02 -33.05 -30.02
N SER A 41 -0.04 -33.69 -30.52
CA SER A 41 -0.13 -35.16 -30.57
C SER A 41 0.91 -35.82 -31.47
N GLU A 42 1.34 -35.14 -32.53
CA GLU A 42 2.27 -35.68 -33.54
C GLU A 42 3.73 -35.42 -33.17
N HIS A 43 4.06 -34.17 -32.88
CA HIS A 43 5.46 -33.73 -32.68
C HIS A 43 5.87 -33.65 -31.20
N LYS A 44 4.93 -33.79 -30.26
CA LYS A 44 5.15 -33.63 -28.81
C LYS A 44 5.82 -32.30 -28.40
N THR A 45 5.76 -31.28 -29.25
CA THR A 45 6.25 -29.93 -28.98
C THR A 45 5.09 -28.98 -28.76
N SER A 46 5.28 -28.01 -27.85
CA SER A 46 4.28 -26.98 -27.58
C SER A 46 4.20 -25.98 -28.74
N GLY A 47 5.34 -25.67 -29.36
CA GLY A 47 5.41 -24.72 -30.48
C GLY A 47 4.55 -25.12 -31.68
N CYS A 48 4.62 -26.39 -32.12
CA CYS A 48 3.79 -26.89 -33.23
C CYS A 48 2.28 -26.82 -32.90
N SER A 49 1.92 -27.05 -31.63
CA SER A 49 0.54 -26.94 -31.15
C SER A 49 0.00 -25.51 -31.32
N VAL A 50 0.80 -24.50 -30.96
CA VAL A 50 0.44 -23.08 -31.11
C VAL A 50 0.25 -22.73 -32.58
N ASP A 51 1.21 -23.05 -33.43
CA ASP A 51 1.15 -22.71 -34.85
C ASP A 51 -0.07 -23.34 -35.53
N HIS A 52 -0.31 -24.64 -35.33
CA HIS A 52 -1.47 -25.33 -35.89
C HIS A 52 -2.80 -24.75 -35.35
N PHE A 53 -2.88 -24.44 -34.05
CA PHE A 53 -4.09 -23.88 -33.45
C PHE A 53 -4.42 -22.49 -34.02
N PHE A 54 -3.47 -21.55 -34.00
CA PHE A 54 -3.72 -20.18 -34.42
C PHE A 54 -3.80 -20.02 -35.94
N SER A 55 -3.06 -20.81 -36.72
CA SER A 55 -3.19 -20.84 -38.17
C SER A 55 -4.56 -21.36 -38.61
N LYS A 56 -5.15 -22.30 -37.86
CA LYS A 56 -6.49 -22.84 -38.14
C LYS A 56 -7.63 -21.90 -37.74
N HIS A 57 -7.56 -21.31 -36.55
CA HIS A 57 -8.66 -20.49 -36.01
C HIS A 57 -8.57 -19.01 -36.43
N TYR A 58 -7.37 -18.49 -36.72
CA TYR A 58 -7.13 -17.09 -37.06
C TYR A 58 -6.29 -16.92 -38.34
N PRO A 59 -6.67 -17.52 -39.49
CA PRO A 59 -5.81 -17.63 -40.68
C PRO A 59 -5.33 -16.28 -41.25
N TYR A 60 -6.16 -15.24 -41.16
CA TYR A 60 -5.84 -13.92 -41.69
C TYR A 60 -5.17 -12.98 -40.68
N ALA A 61 -5.38 -13.23 -39.38
CA ALA A 61 -4.92 -12.35 -38.31
C ALA A 61 -3.62 -12.84 -37.67
N TYR A 62 -3.36 -14.14 -37.65
CA TYR A 62 -2.15 -14.73 -37.12
C TYR A 62 -0.91 -14.28 -37.91
N HIS A 63 0.19 -13.97 -37.20
CA HIS A 63 1.46 -13.58 -37.81
C HIS A 63 2.61 -14.50 -37.41
N SER A 64 2.88 -14.65 -36.12
CA SER A 64 3.99 -15.42 -35.60
C SER A 64 3.79 -15.74 -34.11
N TYR A 65 4.63 -16.63 -33.58
CA TYR A 65 4.67 -16.94 -32.16
C TYR A 65 6.11 -17.02 -31.66
N GLN A 66 6.30 -16.80 -30.38
CA GLN A 66 7.57 -16.96 -29.69
C GLN A 66 7.34 -17.77 -28.42
N MET A 67 7.96 -18.96 -28.34
CA MET A 67 7.94 -19.80 -27.14
C MET A 67 8.88 -19.24 -26.07
N LEU A 68 8.51 -19.43 -24.81
CA LEU A 68 9.39 -19.17 -23.68
C LEU A 68 10.19 -20.43 -23.33
N TYR A 69 11.48 -20.26 -23.10
CA TYR A 69 12.39 -21.32 -22.68
C TYR A 69 12.87 -21.01 -21.27
N ASP A 70 12.96 -22.03 -20.42
CA ASP A 70 13.66 -21.88 -19.15
C ASP A 70 15.17 -21.80 -19.42
N ALA A 71 15.78 -20.73 -18.95
CA ALA A 71 17.20 -20.41 -19.18
C ALA A 71 18.07 -20.70 -17.96
N THR A 72 17.54 -21.44 -16.99
CA THR A 72 18.29 -21.91 -15.81
C THR A 72 19.49 -22.78 -16.21
N ASP A 73 19.33 -23.66 -17.19
CA ASP A 73 20.38 -24.49 -17.77
C ASP A 73 20.51 -24.25 -19.29
N LEU A 74 21.57 -23.54 -19.71
CA LEU A 74 21.82 -23.21 -21.13
C LEU A 74 22.06 -24.44 -22.02
N GLU A 75 22.42 -25.58 -21.43
CA GLU A 75 22.66 -26.83 -22.15
C GLU A 75 21.36 -27.63 -22.41
N GLN A 76 20.28 -27.34 -21.67
CA GLN A 76 18.96 -27.99 -21.81
C GLN A 76 17.85 -26.94 -21.73
N LEU A 77 17.64 -26.19 -22.81
CA LEU A 77 16.55 -25.23 -22.92
C LEU A 77 15.19 -25.94 -22.91
N LEU A 78 14.59 -26.07 -21.73
CA LEU A 78 13.28 -26.68 -21.55
C LEU A 78 12.19 -25.73 -22.09
N GLU A 79 11.37 -26.21 -23.03
CA GLU A 79 10.19 -25.48 -23.50
C GLU A 79 9.16 -25.34 -22.39
N LEU A 80 8.85 -24.09 -22.01
CA LEU A 80 7.73 -23.81 -21.10
C LEU A 80 6.42 -23.82 -21.90
N PRO A 81 5.28 -24.23 -21.30
CA PRO A 81 3.96 -24.20 -21.94
C PRO A 81 3.39 -22.77 -22.01
N VAL A 82 4.23 -21.80 -22.40
CA VAL A 82 3.94 -20.37 -22.47
C VAL A 82 4.49 -19.80 -23.77
N ALA A 83 3.67 -19.05 -24.50
CA ALA A 83 4.04 -18.43 -25.75
C ALA A 83 3.50 -17.01 -25.87
N PHE A 84 4.24 -16.15 -26.56
CA PHE A 84 3.76 -14.86 -27.05
C PHE A 84 3.32 -15.02 -28.50
N VAL A 85 2.04 -14.79 -28.78
CA VAL A 85 1.46 -14.90 -30.12
C VAL A 85 1.22 -13.51 -30.66
N THR A 86 1.79 -13.21 -31.81
CA THR A 86 1.68 -11.90 -32.47
C THR A 86 0.68 -11.96 -33.62
N PHE A 87 -0.18 -10.96 -33.69
CA PHE A 87 -1.20 -10.79 -34.71
C PHE A 87 -0.87 -9.62 -35.64
N LYS A 88 -1.34 -9.68 -36.88
CA LYS A 88 -1.22 -8.59 -37.88
C LYS A 88 -2.10 -7.39 -37.53
N SER A 89 -3.15 -7.59 -36.73
CA SER A 89 -4.11 -6.53 -36.37
C SER A 89 -4.34 -6.48 -34.86
N ARG A 90 -4.50 -5.25 -34.32
CA ARG A 90 -4.84 -5.01 -32.91
C ARG A 90 -6.18 -5.64 -32.54
N TRP A 91 -7.14 -5.61 -33.48
CA TRP A 91 -8.45 -6.24 -33.32
C TRP A 91 -8.34 -7.76 -33.17
N GLY A 92 -7.53 -8.42 -34.01
CA GLY A 92 -7.29 -9.86 -33.90
C GLY A 92 -6.69 -10.27 -32.57
N ALA A 93 -5.70 -9.51 -32.08
CA ALA A 93 -5.12 -9.72 -30.75
C ALA A 93 -6.15 -9.53 -29.62
N ALA A 94 -6.92 -8.43 -29.66
CA ALA A 94 -7.94 -8.15 -28.66
C ALA A 94 -9.05 -9.20 -28.63
N LEU A 95 -9.50 -9.66 -29.81
CA LEU A 95 -10.49 -10.73 -29.94
C LEU A 95 -9.95 -12.03 -29.33
N ALA A 96 -8.74 -12.43 -29.70
CA ALA A 96 -8.12 -13.65 -29.20
C ALA A 96 -7.90 -13.61 -27.68
N ALA A 97 -7.53 -12.45 -27.11
CA ALA A 97 -7.33 -12.29 -25.67
C ALA A 97 -8.63 -12.26 -24.85
N GLN A 98 -9.77 -11.93 -25.46
CA GLN A 98 -11.06 -11.84 -24.77
C GLN A 98 -11.93 -13.10 -24.95
N SER A 99 -11.69 -13.87 -26.00
CA SER A 99 -12.45 -15.09 -26.28
C SER A 99 -11.86 -16.31 -25.57
N GLN A 100 -12.73 -17.14 -24.99
CA GLN A 100 -12.34 -18.46 -24.50
C GLN A 100 -11.99 -19.38 -25.68
N GLN A 101 -10.74 -19.82 -25.74
CA GLN A 101 -10.22 -20.61 -26.87
C GLN A 101 -10.60 -22.10 -26.81
N HIS A 102 -10.81 -22.65 -25.61
CA HIS A 102 -11.02 -24.08 -25.40
C HIS A 102 -12.11 -24.34 -24.34
N PRO A 103 -12.91 -25.42 -24.42
CA PRO A 103 -13.95 -25.73 -23.43
C PRO A 103 -13.43 -25.86 -21.99
N HIS A 104 -12.21 -26.39 -21.84
CA HIS A 104 -11.55 -26.49 -20.55
C HIS A 104 -10.89 -25.15 -20.16
N PRO A 105 -11.26 -24.51 -19.04
CA PRO A 105 -10.84 -23.14 -18.72
C PRO A 105 -9.39 -23.01 -18.23
N LEU A 106 -8.74 -24.11 -17.84
CA LEU A 106 -7.33 -24.10 -17.42
C LEU A 106 -6.32 -24.38 -18.56
N LEU A 107 -6.80 -24.49 -19.79
CA LEU A 107 -5.97 -24.69 -20.99
C LEU A 107 -6.16 -23.52 -21.94
N TRP A 108 -5.13 -23.19 -22.72
CA TRP A 108 -5.18 -22.08 -23.69
C TRP A 108 -5.63 -20.76 -23.06
N ILE A 109 -5.03 -20.43 -21.92
CA ILE A 109 -5.34 -19.19 -21.21
C ILE A 109 -4.69 -18.06 -21.99
N THR A 110 -5.52 -17.17 -22.54
CA THR A 110 -5.08 -16.03 -23.35
C THR A 110 -5.31 -14.73 -22.60
N GLU A 111 -4.33 -13.85 -22.61
CA GLU A 111 -4.44 -12.49 -22.07
C GLU A 111 -3.61 -11.52 -22.93
N MET A 112 -3.98 -10.25 -22.96
CA MET A 112 -3.15 -9.24 -23.63
C MET A 112 -1.76 -9.22 -22.99
N ALA A 113 -0.71 -9.30 -23.81
CA ALA A 113 0.65 -9.32 -23.30
C ALA A 113 0.99 -7.94 -22.67
N PRO A 114 1.59 -7.91 -21.47
CA PRO A 114 2.08 -6.66 -20.92
C PRO A 114 3.30 -6.16 -21.71
N GLU A 115 3.67 -4.89 -21.51
CA GLU A 115 4.87 -4.35 -22.14
C GLU A 115 6.11 -5.16 -21.76
N PRO A 116 7.10 -5.35 -22.67
CA PRO A 116 8.26 -6.20 -22.41
C PRO A 116 9.06 -5.84 -21.14
N ARG A 117 8.98 -4.58 -20.70
CA ARG A 117 9.63 -4.07 -19.48
C ARG A 117 8.84 -4.37 -18.21
N ASP A 118 7.52 -4.53 -18.33
CA ASP A 118 6.60 -4.83 -17.22
C ASP A 118 6.37 -6.34 -17.04
N VAL A 119 6.81 -7.17 -17.99
CA VAL A 119 6.74 -8.63 -17.89
C VAL A 119 7.64 -9.15 -16.77
N LEU A 120 7.06 -9.91 -15.84
CA LEU A 120 7.82 -10.61 -14.80
C LEU A 120 8.19 -12.02 -15.26
N TRP A 121 9.31 -12.12 -15.97
CA TRP A 121 9.79 -13.37 -16.59
C TRP A 121 9.86 -14.57 -15.65
N LYS A 122 10.29 -14.36 -14.40
CA LYS A 122 10.38 -15.42 -13.38
C LYS A 122 9.02 -16.00 -13.02
N ASN A 123 7.96 -15.19 -13.07
CA ASN A 123 6.61 -15.60 -12.70
C ASN A 123 5.89 -16.31 -13.86
N LEU A 124 6.31 -16.07 -15.11
CA LEU A 124 5.74 -16.73 -16.29
C LEU A 124 5.99 -18.24 -16.31
N ALA A 125 7.09 -18.70 -15.71
CA ALA A 125 7.40 -20.14 -15.60
C ALA A 125 6.50 -20.87 -14.60
N THR A 126 5.74 -20.16 -13.77
CA THR A 126 4.87 -20.80 -12.77
C THR A 126 3.61 -21.34 -13.43
N SER A 127 3.28 -22.62 -13.19
CA SER A 127 2.05 -23.21 -13.70
C SER A 127 0.82 -22.62 -13.01
N TYR A 128 -0.23 -22.42 -13.80
CA TYR A 128 -1.50 -21.85 -13.38
C TYR A 128 -2.19 -22.68 -12.28
N ARG A 129 -1.89 -23.98 -12.20
CA ARG A 129 -2.45 -24.88 -11.17
C ARG A 129 -2.05 -24.49 -9.75
N TYR A 130 -0.87 -23.92 -9.56
CA TYR A 130 -0.35 -23.55 -8.23
C TYR A 130 -0.70 -22.11 -7.83
N LEU A 131 -1.09 -21.24 -8.79
CA LEU A 131 -1.51 -19.87 -8.52
C LEU A 131 -2.65 -19.74 -7.49
N PRO A 132 -3.74 -20.55 -7.51
CA PRO A 132 -4.77 -20.43 -6.47
C PRO A 132 -4.24 -20.76 -5.08
N LEU A 133 -3.32 -21.73 -4.95
CA LEU A 133 -2.71 -22.08 -3.67
C LEU A 133 -1.78 -20.96 -3.16
N GLN A 134 -0.96 -20.37 -4.05
CA GLN A 134 -0.11 -19.22 -3.71
C GLN A 134 -0.96 -18.01 -3.29
N ASN A 135 -2.06 -17.74 -4.00
CA ASN A 135 -2.99 -16.67 -3.66
C ASN A 135 -3.65 -16.89 -2.29
N LEU A 136 -4.05 -18.13 -1.98
CA LEU A 136 -4.59 -18.49 -0.68
C LEU A 136 -3.55 -18.30 0.43
N LEU A 137 -2.31 -18.74 0.21
CA LEU A 137 -1.21 -18.55 1.17
C LEU A 137 -0.95 -17.07 1.44
N VAL A 138 -0.91 -16.24 0.39
CA VAL A 138 -0.75 -14.79 0.51
C VAL A 138 -1.92 -14.15 1.27
N PHE A 139 -3.15 -14.60 1.03
CA PHE A 139 -4.33 -14.13 1.77
C PHE A 139 -4.26 -14.50 3.26
N ILE A 140 -3.87 -15.73 3.59
CA ILE A 140 -3.66 -16.18 4.98
C ILE A 140 -2.55 -15.36 5.64
N ALA A 141 -1.42 -15.18 4.97
CA ALA A 141 -0.29 -14.40 5.48
C ALA A 141 -0.66 -12.93 5.73
N ALA A 142 -1.37 -12.29 4.79
CA ALA A 142 -1.87 -10.93 4.95
C ALA A 142 -2.89 -10.81 6.09
N SER A 143 -3.76 -11.81 6.27
CA SER A 143 -4.72 -11.85 7.37
C SER A 143 -4.04 -12.00 8.73
N LEU A 144 -3.05 -12.89 8.84
CA LEU A 144 -2.22 -13.04 10.04
C LEU A 144 -1.45 -11.76 10.37
N LEU A 145 -0.87 -11.11 9.36
CA LEU A 145 -0.21 -9.81 9.52
C LEU A 145 -1.18 -8.75 10.04
N THR A 146 -2.41 -8.74 9.53
CA THR A 146 -3.47 -7.82 9.97
C THR A 146 -3.81 -8.05 11.45
N ILE A 147 -3.99 -9.30 11.87
CA ILE A 147 -4.27 -9.64 13.27
C ILE A 147 -3.10 -9.28 14.18
N PHE A 148 -1.87 -9.57 13.76
CA PHE A 148 -0.67 -9.23 14.54
C PHE A 148 -0.51 -7.71 14.71
N PHE A 149 -0.81 -6.93 13.66
CA PHE A 149 -0.77 -5.47 13.71
C PHE A 149 -1.90 -4.84 14.53
N ALA A 150 -2.91 -5.60 14.97
CA ALA A 150 -3.90 -5.12 15.91
C ALA A 150 -3.28 -4.69 17.25
N ILE A 151 -2.22 -5.39 17.69
CA ILE A 151 -1.56 -5.14 18.98
C ILE A 151 -0.92 -3.74 19.05
N PRO A 152 -0.01 -3.34 18.13
CA PRO A 152 0.58 -2.01 18.18
C PRO A 152 -0.48 -0.91 17.98
N VAL A 153 -1.48 -1.13 17.13
CA VAL A 153 -2.55 -0.14 16.88
C VAL A 153 -3.39 0.09 18.13
N THR A 154 -3.85 -0.98 18.78
CA THR A 154 -4.64 -0.90 20.03
C THR A 154 -3.82 -0.30 21.18
N ALA A 155 -2.52 -0.62 21.27
CA ALA A 155 -1.62 0.00 22.24
C ALA A 155 -1.51 1.52 22.05
N VAL A 156 -1.36 1.98 20.80
CA VAL A 156 -1.31 3.41 20.46
C VAL A 156 -2.65 4.09 20.77
N GLN A 157 -3.79 3.45 20.49
CA GLN A 157 -5.11 3.96 20.86
C GLN A 157 -5.32 4.02 22.38
N GLY A 158 -4.76 3.07 23.13
CA GLY A 158 -4.76 3.10 24.60
C GLY A 158 -4.05 4.34 25.16
N ILE A 159 -2.92 4.73 24.56
CA ILE A 159 -2.18 5.96 24.93
C ILE A 159 -3.03 7.21 24.63
N ALA A 160 -3.72 7.25 23.48
CA ALA A 160 -4.58 8.38 23.13
C ALA A 160 -5.75 8.56 24.14
N LYS A 161 -6.22 7.47 24.77
CA LYS A 161 -7.30 7.49 25.78
C LYS A 161 -6.80 7.49 27.23
N PHE A 162 -5.55 7.89 27.47
CA PHE A 162 -4.91 7.88 28.80
C PHE A 162 -5.73 8.58 29.90
N GLU A 163 -6.53 9.59 29.56
CA GLU A 163 -7.41 10.26 30.53
C GLU A 163 -8.49 9.35 31.14
N LYS A 164 -9.02 8.38 30.36
CA LYS A 164 -9.98 7.38 30.87
C LYS A 164 -9.27 6.27 31.66
N LEU A 165 -8.08 5.85 31.23
CA LEU A 165 -7.26 4.84 31.93
C LEU A 165 -6.75 5.31 33.30
N ARG A 166 -6.53 6.63 33.47
CA ARG A 166 -6.18 7.23 34.78
C ARG A 166 -7.25 6.99 35.86
N LYS A 167 -8.50 6.74 35.46
CA LYS A 167 -9.61 6.43 36.37
C LYS A 167 -9.59 4.98 36.87
N TRP A 168 -9.01 4.06 36.08
CA TRP A 168 -8.90 2.62 36.39
C TRP A 168 -7.56 2.22 37.01
N PHE A 169 -6.48 2.97 36.75
CA PHE A 169 -5.17 2.78 37.40
C PHE A 169 -4.69 4.05 38.13
N PRO A 170 -5.15 4.29 39.37
CA PRO A 170 -4.56 5.28 40.28
C PRO A 170 -3.03 5.20 40.49
N PRO A 171 -2.34 4.05 40.40
CA PRO A 171 -0.90 3.98 40.71
C PRO A 171 0.02 4.57 39.64
N ALA A 172 -0.46 4.88 38.43
CA ALA A 172 0.41 5.39 37.36
C ALA A 172 0.98 6.80 37.66
N MET A 173 0.34 7.58 38.54
CA MET A 173 0.95 8.80 39.09
C MET A 173 2.06 8.51 40.10
N ALA A 174 2.00 7.38 40.81
CA ALA A 174 3.07 6.97 41.72
C ALA A 174 4.33 6.53 40.97
N LEU A 175 4.18 5.93 39.78
CA LEU A 175 5.32 5.54 38.93
C LEU A 175 6.02 6.73 38.26
N GLN A 176 5.31 7.81 37.91
CA GLN A 176 5.98 9.04 37.46
C GLN A 176 6.77 9.73 38.60
N LEU A 177 6.31 9.59 39.86
CA LEU A 177 7.04 10.03 41.06
C LEU A 177 8.19 9.09 41.47
N MET A 178 8.09 7.79 41.17
CA MET A 178 9.15 6.82 41.44
C MET A 178 10.23 6.79 40.34
N CYS A 179 9.88 6.95 39.06
CA CYS A 179 10.84 6.93 37.96
C CYS A 179 11.74 8.18 37.89
N PHE A 180 11.33 9.32 38.45
CA PHE A 180 12.24 10.48 38.63
C PHE A 180 13.13 10.35 39.87
N ASN A 181 12.86 9.39 40.77
CA ASN A 181 13.67 9.11 41.96
C ASN A 181 14.58 7.88 41.83
N PHE A 182 14.55 7.17 40.70
CA PHE A 182 15.35 5.96 40.48
C PHE A 182 16.35 6.15 39.36
N GLN A 183 17.42 6.92 39.61
CA GLN A 183 18.67 6.80 38.86
C GLN A 183 19.93 7.11 39.69
N TRP A 184 19.91 7.05 41.03
CA TRP A 184 21.13 7.22 41.84
C TRP A 184 21.13 6.52 43.22
N TYR A 185 20.42 5.39 43.39
CA TYR A 185 20.38 4.68 44.68
C TYR A 185 20.96 3.25 44.70
N ILE A 186 21.76 2.88 43.68
CA ILE A 186 22.36 1.53 43.61
C ILE A 186 23.89 1.53 43.92
N PHE A 187 24.53 2.64 44.29
CA PHE A 187 26.00 2.61 44.45
C PHE A 187 26.67 3.43 45.56
N PHE A 188 26.01 3.79 46.67
CA PHE A 188 26.73 4.51 47.74
C PHE A 188 26.48 3.97 49.16
N GLU A 189 27.61 3.77 49.83
CA GLU A 189 27.91 3.21 51.15
C GLU A 189 27.23 3.98 52.31
N PRO A 190 27.02 3.35 53.50
CA PRO A 190 26.11 3.86 54.53
C PRO A 190 26.78 4.86 55.48
N SER A 191 27.08 6.08 55.02
CA SER A 191 27.62 7.13 55.92
C SER A 191 27.21 8.57 55.62
N THR A 192 26.22 8.84 54.77
CA THR A 192 25.78 10.22 54.46
C THR A 192 24.26 10.40 54.46
N GLN A 193 23.61 10.19 55.61
CA GLN A 193 22.18 10.50 55.80
C GLN A 193 21.89 11.99 56.08
N ASP A 194 22.89 12.80 56.46
CA ASP A 194 22.65 14.19 56.89
C ASP A 194 22.61 15.23 55.76
N VAL A 195 23.08 14.91 54.54
CA VAL A 195 23.11 15.88 53.41
C VAL A 195 21.81 15.83 52.59
N LEU A 196 21.06 14.73 52.68
CA LEU A 196 19.81 14.49 51.93
C LEU A 196 18.61 15.28 52.46
N SER A 197 18.64 15.72 53.73
CA SER A 197 17.60 16.58 54.32
C SER A 197 17.68 18.02 53.81
N VAL A 198 18.89 18.51 53.51
CA VAL A 198 19.14 19.87 52.99
C VAL A 198 18.78 19.98 51.50
N PHE A 199 19.04 18.93 50.70
CA PHE A 199 18.63 18.89 49.29
C PHE A 199 17.12 18.75 49.11
N ARG A 200 16.43 18.03 50.03
CA ARG A 200 14.97 17.91 50.03
C ARG A 200 14.29 19.28 50.23
N GLY A 201 14.86 20.15 51.07
CA GLY A 201 14.35 21.51 51.31
C GLY A 201 14.51 22.47 50.13
N LYS A 202 15.62 22.38 49.37
CA LYS A 202 15.87 23.26 48.21
C LYS A 202 15.17 22.80 46.92
N CYS A 203 14.97 21.48 46.71
CA CYS A 203 14.23 20.98 45.55
C CYS A 203 12.71 21.23 45.64
N LEU A 204 12.10 21.12 46.83
CA LEU A 204 10.68 21.42 47.01
C LEU A 204 10.35 22.91 46.80
N HIS A 205 11.30 23.81 47.07
CA HIS A 205 11.10 25.24 46.85
C HIS A 205 11.14 25.63 45.35
N ASN A 206 11.81 24.84 44.51
CA ASN A 206 11.85 25.06 43.06
C ASN A 206 10.66 24.43 42.31
N TYR A 207 10.03 23.39 42.87
CA TYR A 207 8.86 22.75 42.23
C TYR A 207 7.61 23.63 42.26
N HIS A 208 7.47 24.49 43.27
CA HIS A 208 6.37 25.44 43.39
C HIS A 208 6.44 26.61 42.38
N ASN A 209 7.56 26.76 41.65
CA ASN A 209 7.80 27.85 40.70
C ASN A 209 7.81 27.41 39.22
N LEU A 210 7.55 26.14 38.91
CA LEU A 210 7.30 25.70 37.54
C LEU A 210 5.89 26.14 37.12
N LYS A 211 5.82 27.15 36.25
CA LYS A 211 4.56 27.70 35.73
C LYS A 211 3.63 26.57 35.26
N PRO A 212 2.37 26.48 35.74
CA PRO A 212 1.44 25.40 35.41
C PRO A 212 1.05 25.31 33.92
N GLN A 213 1.42 26.30 33.10
CA GLN A 213 1.12 26.37 31.67
C GLN A 213 1.96 25.40 30.82
N SER A 214 3.26 25.22 31.10
CA SER A 214 4.14 24.41 30.22
C SER A 214 3.85 22.91 30.28
N TYR A 215 3.38 22.41 31.43
CA TYR A 215 3.00 21.01 31.61
C TYR A 215 1.69 20.66 30.88
N GLN A 216 0.73 21.59 30.82
CA GLN A 216 -0.54 21.39 30.11
C GLN A 216 -0.33 21.34 28.59
N GLU A 217 0.54 22.19 28.04
CA GLU A 217 0.87 22.18 26.61
C GLU A 217 1.61 20.90 26.21
N LEU A 218 2.64 20.48 26.96
CA LEU A 218 3.34 19.21 26.71
C LEU A 218 2.40 18.00 26.81
N ARG A 219 1.47 18.00 27.76
CA ARG A 219 0.47 16.93 27.91
C ARG A 219 -0.48 16.87 26.72
N SER A 220 -0.90 18.02 26.17
CA SER A 220 -1.79 18.08 25.00
C SER A 220 -1.13 17.55 23.72
N VAL A 221 0.16 17.86 23.52
CA VAL A 221 0.94 17.38 22.36
C VAL A 221 1.19 15.87 22.46
N VAL A 222 1.54 15.38 23.65
CA VAL A 222 1.83 13.96 23.89
C VAL A 222 0.56 13.10 23.82
N THR A 223 -0.61 13.63 24.20
CA THR A 223 -1.87 12.86 24.16
C THR A 223 -2.57 12.91 22.80
N GLY A 224 -2.41 14.00 22.03
CA GLY A 224 -3.08 14.17 20.73
C GLY A 224 -2.24 13.78 19.51
N TYR A 225 -0.98 14.21 19.43
CA TYR A 225 -0.15 14.07 18.22
C TYR A 225 0.73 12.82 18.23
N LEU A 226 1.31 12.48 19.39
CA LEU A 226 2.23 11.36 19.53
C LEU A 226 1.63 10.02 19.06
N PRO A 227 0.37 9.67 19.39
CA PRO A 227 -0.23 8.42 18.92
C PRO A 227 -0.29 8.35 17.38
N SER A 228 -0.70 9.44 16.74
CA SER A 228 -0.79 9.53 15.27
C SER A 228 0.58 9.42 14.60
N ALA A 229 1.61 10.05 15.16
CA ALA A 229 2.98 9.96 14.66
C ALA A 229 3.58 8.54 14.79
N VAL A 230 3.39 7.90 15.94
CA VAL A 230 3.85 6.52 16.18
C VAL A 230 3.12 5.53 15.27
N LEU A 231 1.79 5.66 15.15
CA LEU A 231 0.97 4.85 14.25
C LEU A 231 1.46 4.97 12.81
N LYS A 232 1.72 6.19 12.35
CA LYS A 232 2.25 6.45 11.00
C LYS A 232 3.61 5.77 10.77
N GLY A 233 4.49 5.78 11.77
CA GLY A 233 5.77 5.05 11.72
C GLY A 233 5.59 3.55 11.51
N PHE A 234 4.68 2.91 12.26
CA PHE A 234 4.38 1.49 12.09
C PHE A 234 3.73 1.19 10.72
N ILE A 235 2.80 2.02 10.28
CA ILE A 235 2.10 1.83 9.01
C ILE A 235 3.06 1.98 7.82
N TYR A 236 4.11 2.80 7.92
CA TYR A 236 5.08 2.99 6.83
C TYR A 236 5.75 1.67 6.38
N ILE A 237 5.90 0.70 7.27
CA ILE A 237 6.50 -0.61 6.97
C ILE A 237 5.55 -1.52 6.18
N VAL A 238 4.23 -1.31 6.30
CA VAL A 238 3.20 -2.22 5.79
C VAL A 238 3.20 -2.34 4.26
N PRO A 239 3.23 -1.25 3.46
CA PRO A 239 3.26 -1.37 2.00
C PRO A 239 4.46 -2.18 1.48
N PHE A 240 5.61 -2.12 2.16
CA PHE A 240 6.79 -2.91 1.79
C PHE A 240 6.61 -4.40 2.11
N ALA A 241 6.00 -4.73 3.26
CA ALA A 241 5.66 -6.10 3.61
C ALA A 241 4.63 -6.69 2.61
N MET A 242 3.59 -5.92 2.28
CA MET A 242 2.57 -6.32 1.30
C MET A 242 3.15 -6.50 -0.10
N LEU A 243 4.09 -5.66 -0.51
CA LEU A 243 4.80 -5.83 -1.79
C LEU A 243 5.60 -7.13 -1.82
N GLY A 244 6.25 -7.50 -0.70
CA GLY A 244 6.93 -8.79 -0.56
C GLY A 244 6.00 -9.98 -0.74
N MET A 245 4.82 -9.92 -0.12
CA MET A 245 3.80 -10.97 -0.27
C MET A 245 3.18 -11.00 -1.67
N ALA A 246 2.97 -9.84 -2.30
CA ALA A 246 2.45 -9.74 -3.67
C ALA A 246 3.40 -10.38 -4.70
N LYS A 247 4.72 -10.31 -4.48
CA LYS A 247 5.73 -11.01 -5.32
C LYS A 247 5.59 -12.53 -5.25
N LEU A 248 5.23 -13.07 -4.08
CA LEU A 248 5.00 -14.52 -3.89
C LEU A 248 3.71 -15.01 -4.57
N ALA A 249 2.82 -14.10 -4.99
CA ALA A 249 1.53 -14.44 -5.57
C ALA A 249 1.58 -14.81 -7.07
N GLY A 250 2.76 -14.73 -7.71
CA GLY A 250 2.94 -15.16 -9.11
C GLY A 250 2.25 -14.28 -10.16
N CYS A 251 2.17 -12.97 -9.95
CA CYS A 251 1.62 -12.04 -10.94
C CYS A 251 2.47 -12.00 -12.22
N VAL A 252 1.83 -11.96 -13.40
CA VAL A 252 2.48 -11.97 -14.72
C VAL A 252 3.18 -10.65 -15.06
N SER A 253 2.62 -9.53 -14.60
CA SER A 253 3.17 -8.19 -14.82
C SER A 253 3.38 -7.44 -13.50
N GLY A 254 4.36 -6.54 -13.50
CA GLY A 254 4.64 -5.63 -12.40
C GLY A 254 3.44 -4.73 -12.09
N SER A 255 2.80 -4.17 -13.10
CA SER A 255 1.56 -3.38 -12.95
C SER A 255 0.47 -4.17 -12.21
N LYS A 256 0.21 -5.42 -12.61
CA LYS A 256 -0.77 -6.28 -11.90
C LYS A 256 -0.37 -6.57 -10.45
N GLN A 257 0.94 -6.72 -10.20
CA GLN A 257 1.47 -6.91 -8.86
C GLN A 257 1.26 -5.67 -7.97
N GLU A 258 1.44 -4.47 -8.53
CA GLU A 258 1.24 -3.21 -7.81
C GLU A 258 -0.23 -2.95 -7.46
N ILE A 259 -1.17 -3.21 -8.39
CA ILE A 259 -2.63 -3.12 -8.12
C ILE A 259 -3.01 -4.05 -6.98
N LYS A 260 -2.52 -5.30 -7.02
CA LYS A 260 -2.81 -6.28 -5.98
C LYS A 260 -2.25 -5.85 -4.63
N CYS A 261 -1.02 -5.32 -4.61
CA CYS A 261 -0.41 -4.74 -3.42
C CYS A 261 -1.26 -3.58 -2.87
N CYS A 262 -1.72 -2.68 -3.75
CA CYS A 262 -2.60 -1.56 -3.41
C CYS A 262 -3.89 -2.03 -2.74
N SER A 263 -4.57 -3.02 -3.33
CA SER A 263 -5.77 -3.63 -2.76
C SER A 263 -5.52 -4.24 -1.38
N MET A 264 -4.43 -4.99 -1.21
CA MET A 264 -4.05 -5.59 0.08
C MET A 264 -3.77 -4.54 1.16
N VAL A 265 -3.02 -3.49 0.82
CA VAL A 265 -2.74 -2.38 1.75
C VAL A 265 -4.03 -1.64 2.11
N PHE A 266 -4.92 -1.41 1.14
CA PHE A 266 -6.20 -0.75 1.41
C PHE A 266 -7.05 -1.54 2.41
N TYR A 267 -7.26 -2.84 2.20
CA TYR A 267 -8.02 -3.67 3.14
C TYR A 267 -7.36 -3.74 4.53
N PHE A 268 -6.02 -3.80 4.57
CA PHE A 268 -5.29 -3.73 5.83
C PHE A 268 -5.53 -2.42 6.57
N LEU A 269 -5.47 -1.28 5.88
CA LEU A 269 -5.70 0.04 6.48
C LEU A 269 -7.14 0.20 6.96
N VAL A 270 -8.11 -0.26 6.17
CA VAL A 270 -9.52 -0.24 6.58
C VAL A 270 -9.75 -1.10 7.82
N GLY A 271 -9.19 -2.32 7.88
CA GLY A 271 -9.30 -3.19 9.05
C GLY A 271 -8.61 -2.60 10.29
N ASN A 272 -7.34 -2.24 10.17
CA ASN A 272 -6.53 -1.80 11.32
C ASN A 272 -6.72 -0.33 11.69
N VAL A 273 -6.63 0.58 10.74
CA VAL A 273 -6.67 2.02 11.05
C VAL A 273 -8.09 2.50 11.25
N PHE A 274 -9.03 2.06 10.42
CA PHE A 274 -10.43 2.50 10.53
C PHE A 274 -11.20 1.65 11.55
N PHE A 275 -11.43 0.36 11.29
CA PHE A 275 -12.25 -0.48 12.16
C PHE A 275 -11.64 -0.69 13.54
N LEU A 276 -10.39 -1.17 13.68
CA LEU A 276 -9.83 -1.38 15.01
C LEU A 276 -9.73 -0.10 15.84
N SER A 277 -9.52 1.07 15.24
CA SER A 277 -9.53 2.32 16.02
C SER A 277 -10.92 2.68 16.56
N LEU A 278 -11.98 2.37 15.82
CA LEU A 278 -13.37 2.53 16.27
C LEU A 278 -13.70 1.52 17.39
N LEU A 279 -13.27 0.28 17.21
CA LEU A 279 -13.52 -0.84 18.12
C LEU A 279 -12.70 -0.69 19.41
N SER A 280 -11.39 -0.43 19.33
CA SER A 280 -10.45 -0.32 20.45
C SER A 280 -10.85 0.73 21.49
N GLY A 281 -11.74 1.66 21.13
CA GLY A 281 -12.21 2.72 22.00
C GLY A 281 -13.27 2.34 23.03
N SER A 282 -14.06 1.31 22.73
CA SER A 282 -15.28 0.94 23.46
C SER A 282 -15.33 -0.55 23.83
N LEU A 283 -14.54 -1.39 23.15
CA LEU A 283 -14.91 -2.79 22.97
C LEU A 283 -14.21 -3.86 23.79
N LEU A 284 -13.18 -3.57 24.60
CA LEU A 284 -12.65 -4.66 25.43
C LEU A 284 -13.68 -5.15 26.45
N ASP A 285 -14.56 -4.26 26.93
CA ASP A 285 -15.64 -4.61 27.83
C ASP A 285 -16.97 -4.91 27.09
N GLU A 286 -17.28 -4.21 25.99
CA GLU A 286 -18.55 -4.37 25.24
C GLU A 286 -18.57 -5.58 24.26
N ILE A 287 -17.43 -6.13 23.80
CA ILE A 287 -17.42 -7.31 22.90
C ILE A 287 -18.07 -8.52 23.57
N GLY A 288 -17.83 -8.74 24.86
CA GLY A 288 -18.44 -9.84 25.61
C GLY A 288 -19.97 -9.74 25.67
N GLU A 289 -20.50 -8.52 25.77
CA GLU A 289 -21.94 -8.26 25.87
C GLU A 289 -22.63 -8.21 24.49
N SER A 290 -21.94 -7.71 23.46
CA SER A 290 -22.46 -7.57 22.09
C SER A 290 -22.69 -8.91 21.37
N PHE A 291 -21.95 -9.97 21.72
CA PHE A 291 -22.23 -11.32 21.19
C PHE A 291 -23.55 -11.90 21.73
N SER A 292 -24.04 -11.40 22.86
CA SER A 292 -25.25 -11.90 23.50
C SER A 292 -26.54 -11.27 22.95
N ASN A 293 -26.48 -10.06 22.37
CA ASN A 293 -27.64 -9.34 21.83
C ASN A 293 -27.32 -8.57 20.52
N PRO A 294 -27.47 -9.18 19.32
CA PRO A 294 -27.08 -8.56 18.05
C PRO A 294 -27.93 -7.34 17.62
N LYS A 295 -29.07 -7.09 18.28
CA LYS A 295 -29.99 -6.00 17.92
C LYS A 295 -29.44 -4.60 18.21
N ASN A 296 -28.50 -4.47 19.15
CA ASN A 296 -27.97 -3.17 19.58
C ASN A 296 -26.66 -2.78 18.86
N PHE A 297 -26.11 -3.65 18.02
CA PHE A 297 -24.82 -3.44 17.36
C PHE A 297 -24.73 -2.11 16.57
N PRO A 298 -25.75 -1.73 15.75
CA PRO A 298 -25.68 -0.47 15.00
C PRO A 298 -25.63 0.79 15.89
N SER A 299 -26.36 0.79 17.02
CA SER A 299 -26.36 1.93 17.95
C SER A 299 -25.02 2.07 18.69
N HIS A 300 -24.39 0.95 19.06
CA HIS A 300 -23.05 0.98 19.67
C HIS A 300 -22.00 1.47 18.67
N LEU A 301 -22.07 1.02 17.41
CA LEU A 301 -21.17 1.49 16.36
C LEU A 301 -21.31 2.99 16.10
N ALA A 302 -22.55 3.52 16.03
CA ALA A 302 -22.78 4.94 15.84
C ALA A 302 -22.18 5.80 16.97
N SER A 303 -22.34 5.35 18.22
CA SER A 303 -21.71 5.99 19.39
C SER A 303 -20.18 5.97 19.30
N ALA A 304 -19.60 4.81 18.97
CA ALA A 304 -18.15 4.64 18.82
C ALA A 304 -17.56 5.51 17.70
N VAL A 305 -18.23 5.63 16.56
CA VAL A 305 -17.82 6.50 15.44
C VAL A 305 -17.81 7.96 15.87
N SER A 306 -18.87 8.44 16.52
CA SER A 306 -18.90 9.83 16.99
C SER A 306 -17.82 10.13 18.04
N ALA A 307 -17.54 9.19 18.94
CA ALA A 307 -16.54 9.34 19.99
C ALA A 307 -15.08 9.35 19.47
N GLN A 308 -14.83 8.82 18.27
CA GLN A 308 -13.49 8.72 17.69
C GLN A 308 -13.20 9.83 16.65
N ALA A 309 -14.12 10.76 16.44
CA ALA A 309 -13.97 11.85 15.46
C ALA A 309 -12.68 12.67 15.66
N ASP A 310 -12.37 13.03 16.91
CA ASP A 310 -11.18 13.84 17.24
C ASP A 310 -9.87 13.15 16.85
N PHE A 311 -9.81 11.82 17.00
CA PHE A 311 -8.65 11.03 16.59
C PHE A 311 -8.47 11.05 15.07
N PHE A 312 -9.54 10.89 14.29
CA PHE A 312 -9.42 10.93 12.83
C PHE A 312 -9.11 12.33 12.29
N MET A 313 -9.56 13.39 12.97
CA MET A 313 -9.16 14.76 12.67
C MET A 313 -7.66 14.96 12.89
N THR A 314 -7.11 14.56 14.03
CA THR A 314 -5.65 14.67 14.28
C THR A 314 -4.84 13.75 13.38
N TYR A 315 -5.37 12.58 13.02
CA TYR A 315 -4.76 11.66 12.07
C TYR A 315 -4.62 12.30 10.67
N ILE A 316 -5.70 12.85 10.10
CA ILE A 316 -5.67 13.52 8.78
C ILE A 316 -4.75 14.74 8.81
N LEU A 317 -4.80 15.54 9.89
CA LEU A 317 -3.94 16.72 10.02
C LEU A 317 -2.46 16.34 10.10
N THR A 318 -2.14 15.31 10.89
CA THR A 318 -0.79 14.77 11.00
C THR A 318 -0.34 14.20 9.67
N ASP A 319 -1.21 13.45 8.99
CA ASP A 319 -0.86 12.85 7.71
C ASP A 319 -0.62 13.90 6.63
N GLY A 320 -1.49 14.90 6.52
CA GLY A 320 -1.34 16.00 5.58
C GLY A 320 -0.09 16.83 5.83
N LEU A 321 0.05 17.40 7.03
CA LEU A 321 1.16 18.33 7.31
C LEU A 321 2.52 17.63 7.32
N SER A 322 2.65 16.52 8.06
CA SER A 322 3.94 15.82 8.18
C SER A 322 4.21 14.85 7.03
N GLY A 323 3.17 14.24 6.46
CA GLY A 323 3.32 13.23 5.39
C GLY A 323 3.70 13.84 4.07
N PHE A 324 2.99 14.87 3.63
CA PHE A 324 3.36 15.55 2.40
C PHE A 324 4.75 16.18 2.51
N SER A 325 5.12 16.73 3.67
CA SER A 325 6.48 17.22 3.92
C SER A 325 7.55 16.13 3.77
N LEU A 326 7.31 14.93 4.32
CA LEU A 326 8.22 13.79 4.19
C LEU A 326 8.24 13.20 2.77
N GLU A 327 7.10 13.22 2.06
CA GLU A 327 7.00 12.79 0.67
C GLU A 327 7.72 13.73 -0.29
N VAL A 328 7.73 15.04 -0.03
CA VAL A 328 8.54 15.99 -0.80
C VAL A 328 10.04 15.76 -0.57
N LEU A 329 10.44 15.50 0.68
CA LEU A 329 11.85 15.27 1.03
C LEU A 329 12.39 13.93 0.49
N GLN A 330 11.52 12.93 0.30
CA GLN A 330 11.87 11.57 -0.12
C GLN A 330 13.10 10.98 0.60
N PRO A 331 13.14 11.02 1.95
CA PRO A 331 14.35 10.68 2.70
C PRO A 331 14.82 9.24 2.46
N GLY A 332 13.90 8.29 2.25
CA GLY A 332 14.25 6.89 2.00
C GLY A 332 15.11 6.69 0.75
N LEU A 333 14.86 7.45 -0.32
CA LEU A 333 15.64 7.37 -1.56
C LEU A 333 16.99 8.04 -1.42
N LEU A 334 17.02 9.20 -0.77
CA LEU A 334 18.27 9.92 -0.48
C LEU A 334 19.20 9.07 0.39
N ILE A 335 18.65 8.39 1.39
CA ILE A 335 19.40 7.47 2.25
C ILE A 335 19.89 6.27 1.44
N TRP A 336 19.04 5.67 0.59
CA TRP A 336 19.45 4.54 -0.25
C TRP A 336 20.56 4.92 -1.25
N ASP A 337 20.46 6.08 -1.90
CA ASP A 337 21.47 6.57 -2.83
C ASP A 337 22.77 6.91 -2.09
N PHE A 338 22.67 7.51 -0.91
CA PHE A 338 23.84 7.78 -0.06
C PHE A 338 24.56 6.48 0.36
N ILE A 339 23.81 5.46 0.79
CA ILE A 339 24.33 4.13 1.14
C ILE A 339 24.98 3.49 -0.08
N LYS A 340 24.29 3.46 -1.24
CA LYS A 340 24.81 2.85 -2.47
C LYS A 340 26.06 3.57 -2.98
N SER A 341 26.10 4.89 -2.88
CA SER A 341 27.26 5.71 -3.21
C SER A 341 28.45 5.37 -2.31
N HIS A 342 28.22 5.15 -1.00
CA HIS A 342 29.27 4.80 -0.05
C HIS A 342 29.75 3.34 -0.17
N THR A 343 28.88 2.41 -0.54
CA THR A 343 29.22 0.97 -0.54
C THR A 343 29.63 0.44 -1.92
N TYR A 344 29.11 0.95 -3.03
CA TYR A 344 29.10 0.18 -4.29
C TYR A 344 29.40 0.92 -5.60
N SER A 345 29.77 2.21 -5.60
CA SER A 345 29.98 2.96 -6.87
C SER A 345 31.43 3.37 -7.14
N ARG A 346 32.24 2.41 -7.62
CA ARG A 346 33.36 2.68 -8.53
C ARG A 346 33.09 1.93 -9.84
N GLY A 347 32.43 2.59 -10.80
CA GLY A 347 32.53 2.21 -12.22
C GLY A 347 31.37 1.46 -12.90
N LYS A 348 30.16 1.35 -12.33
CA LYS A 348 28.98 0.90 -13.10
C LYS A 348 28.17 2.11 -13.58
N GLU A 349 27.76 2.09 -14.84
CA GLU A 349 26.88 3.11 -15.43
C GLU A 349 25.66 3.32 -14.54
N LYS A 350 25.42 4.60 -14.19
CA LYS A 350 24.21 5.01 -13.50
C LYS A 350 23.07 4.88 -14.51
N VAL A 351 22.45 3.70 -14.59
CA VAL A 351 21.14 3.61 -15.21
C VAL A 351 20.24 4.52 -14.37
N PRO A 352 19.70 5.62 -14.93
CA PRO A 352 18.83 6.48 -14.15
C PRO A 352 17.67 5.62 -13.69
N TYR A 353 17.57 5.42 -12.39
CA TYR A 353 16.39 4.78 -11.81
C TYR A 353 15.23 5.70 -12.16
N LEU A 354 14.46 5.31 -13.18
CA LEU A 354 13.15 5.88 -13.44
C LEU A 354 12.35 5.68 -12.16
N TYR A 355 12.19 6.76 -11.39
CA TYR A 355 11.40 6.68 -10.18
C TYR A 355 9.94 6.55 -10.59
N SER A 356 9.44 5.32 -10.58
CA SER A 356 8.01 5.07 -10.60
C SER A 356 7.42 5.65 -9.33
N MET A 357 6.41 6.50 -9.47
CA MET A 357 5.61 6.92 -8.32
C MET A 357 5.18 5.67 -7.55
N PRO A 358 5.30 5.62 -6.22
CA PRO A 358 4.93 4.44 -5.45
C PRO A 358 3.40 4.39 -5.28
N TYR A 359 2.68 4.01 -6.36
CA TYR A 359 1.22 3.98 -6.42
C TYR A 359 0.61 3.11 -5.34
N PHE A 360 1.22 1.95 -5.07
CA PHE A 360 0.79 1.02 -4.02
C PHE A 360 0.91 1.61 -2.60
N ARG A 361 1.67 2.68 -2.39
CA ARG A 361 1.75 3.41 -1.11
C ARG A 361 0.76 4.56 -1.07
N VAL A 362 0.66 5.36 -2.12
CA VAL A 362 -0.13 6.60 -2.08
C VAL A 362 -1.63 6.32 -2.19
N ILE A 363 -2.04 5.49 -3.16
CA ILE A 363 -3.46 5.26 -3.47
C ILE A 363 -4.24 4.74 -2.25
N PRO A 364 -3.77 3.73 -1.48
CA PRO A 364 -4.52 3.22 -0.34
C PRO A 364 -4.79 4.24 0.77
N PHE A 365 -3.86 5.16 1.01
CA PHE A 365 -3.99 6.19 2.07
C PHE A 365 -4.93 7.30 1.64
N VAL A 366 -4.87 7.71 0.38
CA VAL A 366 -5.83 8.67 -0.20
C VAL A 366 -7.24 8.04 -0.18
N SER A 367 -7.39 6.79 -0.60
CA SER A 367 -8.66 6.07 -0.54
C SER A 367 -9.20 5.91 0.88
N LEU A 368 -8.34 5.66 1.87
CA LEU A 368 -8.73 5.64 3.28
C LEU A 368 -9.23 7.03 3.74
N SER A 369 -8.56 8.11 3.32
CA SER A 369 -8.95 9.47 3.66
C SER A 369 -10.30 9.84 3.04
N ILE A 370 -10.58 9.40 1.81
CA ILE A 370 -11.91 9.52 1.19
C ILE A 370 -12.96 8.73 1.98
N LEU A 371 -12.67 7.49 2.37
CA LEU A 371 -13.58 6.68 3.19
C LEU A 371 -13.91 7.35 4.54
N ILE A 372 -12.89 7.85 5.25
CA ILE A 372 -13.07 8.60 6.50
C ILE A 372 -13.90 9.86 6.24
N GLY A 373 -13.59 10.60 5.18
CA GLY A 373 -14.35 11.78 4.77
C GLY A 373 -15.83 11.50 4.53
N MET A 374 -16.15 10.43 3.81
CA MET A 374 -17.54 10.03 3.54
C MET A 374 -18.30 9.66 4.81
N VAL A 375 -17.66 8.91 5.73
CA VAL A 375 -18.29 8.50 7.00
C VAL A 375 -18.50 9.70 7.92
N TYR A 376 -17.49 10.56 8.06
CA TYR A 376 -17.52 11.69 9.00
C TYR A 376 -18.17 12.96 8.43
N ALA A 377 -18.48 13.02 7.13
CA ALA A 377 -19.24 14.11 6.54
C ALA A 377 -20.57 14.37 7.28
N VAL A 378 -21.22 13.29 7.72
CA VAL A 378 -22.50 13.35 8.45
C VAL A 378 -22.28 13.49 9.97
N VAL A 379 -21.28 12.79 10.51
CA VAL A 379 -21.08 12.70 11.97
C VAL A 379 -20.35 13.92 12.55
N ALA A 380 -19.30 14.38 11.87
CA ALA A 380 -18.42 15.46 12.33
C ALA A 380 -18.04 16.37 11.15
N PRO A 381 -18.91 17.31 10.74
CA PRO A 381 -18.70 18.12 9.53
C PRO A 381 -17.46 19.03 9.63
N LEU A 382 -16.95 19.31 10.84
CA LEU A 382 -15.71 20.05 11.05
C LEU A 382 -14.46 19.34 10.49
N LEU A 383 -14.52 18.04 10.22
CA LEU A 383 -13.44 17.28 9.57
C LEU A 383 -13.29 17.64 8.08
N LEU A 384 -14.38 18.00 7.40
CA LEU A 384 -14.40 18.28 5.96
C LEU A 384 -13.45 19.41 5.51
N PRO A 385 -13.39 20.61 6.16
CA PRO A 385 -12.45 21.64 5.75
C PRO A 385 -10.98 21.19 5.87
N PHE A 386 -10.64 20.40 6.88
CA PHE A 386 -9.28 19.83 7.01
C PHE A 386 -9.00 18.80 5.90
N LEU A 387 -10.00 18.01 5.52
CA LEU A 387 -9.89 17.05 4.42
C LEU A 387 -9.73 17.74 3.06
N ILE A 388 -10.44 18.85 2.82
CA ILE A 388 -10.26 19.66 1.60
C ILE A 388 -8.83 20.23 1.57
N GLY A 389 -8.34 20.74 2.70
CA GLY A 389 -6.94 21.17 2.83
C GLY A 389 -5.96 20.05 2.52
N TYR A 390 -6.21 18.84 3.03
CA TYR A 390 -5.41 17.64 2.74
C TYR A 390 -5.34 17.35 1.23
N PHE A 391 -6.48 17.32 0.52
CA PHE A 391 -6.48 17.07 -0.92
C PHE A 391 -5.79 18.19 -1.71
N PHE A 392 -5.94 19.46 -1.28
CA PHE A 392 -5.27 20.58 -1.93
C PHE A 392 -3.74 20.50 -1.81
N PHE A 393 -3.22 20.24 -0.61
CA PHE A 393 -1.78 20.04 -0.40
C PHE A 393 -1.26 18.81 -1.13
N GLY A 394 -2.00 17.69 -1.08
CA GLY A 394 -1.64 16.47 -1.79
C GLY A 394 -1.57 16.70 -3.30
N TYR A 395 -2.56 17.39 -3.88
CA TYR A 395 -2.56 17.75 -5.30
C TYR A 395 -1.31 18.56 -5.66
N ALA A 396 -1.00 19.62 -4.92
CA ALA A 396 0.18 20.45 -5.18
C ALA A 396 1.49 19.65 -5.15
N VAL A 397 1.67 18.78 -4.15
CA VAL A 397 2.88 17.96 -3.98
C VAL A 397 3.01 16.92 -5.09
N TYR A 398 1.95 16.15 -5.37
CA TYR A 398 2.02 15.09 -6.37
C TYR A 398 2.15 15.66 -7.78
N VAL A 399 1.49 16.78 -8.09
CA VAL A 399 1.65 17.48 -9.37
C VAL A 399 3.10 17.95 -9.54
N ASN A 400 3.70 18.55 -8.51
CA ASN A 400 5.11 18.96 -8.55
C ASN A 400 6.06 17.77 -8.77
N GLN A 401 5.81 16.64 -8.11
CA GLN A 401 6.57 15.40 -8.34
C GLN A 401 6.41 14.87 -9.77
N VAL A 402 5.19 14.85 -10.33
CA VAL A 402 4.93 14.42 -11.71
C VAL A 402 5.63 15.33 -12.72
N TYR A 403 5.60 16.65 -12.54
CA TYR A 403 6.32 17.58 -13.40
C TYR A 403 7.84 17.35 -13.35
N THR A 404 8.38 17.12 -12.15
CA THR A 404 9.80 16.80 -11.97
C THR A 404 10.17 15.50 -12.70
N LEU A 405 9.33 14.47 -12.57
CA LEU A 405 9.52 13.21 -13.29
C LEU A 405 9.46 13.39 -14.81
N ASN A 406 8.46 14.09 -15.33
CA ASN A 406 8.33 14.35 -16.76
C ASN A 406 9.51 15.17 -17.32
N PHE A 407 10.04 16.11 -16.56
CA PHE A 407 11.23 16.87 -16.94
C PHE A 407 12.47 15.97 -17.04
N VAL A 408 12.68 15.09 -16.06
CA VAL A 408 13.79 14.12 -16.08
C VAL A 408 13.61 13.12 -17.23
N LEU A 409 12.39 12.63 -17.43
CA LEU A 409 12.01 11.73 -18.51
C LEU A 409 11.97 12.38 -19.89
N SER A 410 11.97 13.70 -20.01
CA SER A 410 12.05 14.39 -21.31
C SER A 410 13.48 14.36 -21.87
N ASN A 411 14.49 14.16 -21.02
CA ASN A 411 15.90 14.07 -21.41
C ASN A 411 16.31 12.67 -21.90
N GLU A 412 15.50 11.65 -21.63
CA GLU A 412 15.62 10.32 -22.23
C GLU A 412 14.36 10.06 -23.04
N ASN A 413 14.39 9.49 -24.25
CA ASN A 413 13.18 9.31 -25.09
C ASN A 413 12.16 8.26 -24.53
N VAL A 414 11.83 8.29 -23.23
CA VAL A 414 11.20 7.23 -22.42
C VAL A 414 9.89 7.70 -21.79
N ALA A 415 9.56 9.00 -21.88
CA ALA A 415 8.45 9.64 -21.14
C ALA A 415 7.03 9.11 -21.39
N GLN A 416 6.78 8.42 -22.51
CA GLN A 416 5.40 8.18 -22.96
C GLN A 416 4.82 6.84 -22.53
N ASP A 417 5.63 5.84 -22.16
CA ASP A 417 5.14 4.49 -21.87
C ASP A 417 4.93 4.26 -20.35
N PHE A 418 5.77 4.87 -19.52
CA PHE A 418 5.84 4.56 -18.07
C PHE A 418 4.70 5.16 -17.25
N PHE A 419 4.20 6.35 -17.62
CA PHE A 419 3.05 6.98 -16.94
C PHE A 419 1.71 6.32 -17.27
N TYR A 420 1.63 5.62 -18.41
CA TYR A 420 0.38 5.08 -18.95
C TYR A 420 0.01 3.73 -18.35
N SER A 421 0.99 2.84 -18.17
CA SER A 421 0.72 1.50 -17.59
C SER A 421 0.19 1.57 -16.15
N ILE A 422 0.38 2.70 -15.45
CA ILE A 422 0.00 2.78 -14.04
C ILE A 422 -1.21 3.67 -13.77
N ILE A 423 -1.42 4.76 -14.52
CA ILE A 423 -2.64 5.59 -14.39
C ILE A 423 -3.83 4.95 -15.12
N VAL A 424 -3.65 4.36 -16.30
CA VAL A 424 -4.75 3.75 -17.08
C VAL A 424 -5.18 2.39 -16.51
N VAL A 425 -4.29 1.73 -15.75
CA VAL A 425 -4.56 0.45 -15.12
C VAL A 425 -5.08 0.60 -13.68
N ASN A 426 -4.66 1.62 -12.91
CA ASN A 426 -5.17 1.86 -11.54
C ASN A 426 -6.38 2.79 -11.45
N ALA A 427 -6.79 3.48 -12.50
CA ALA A 427 -7.93 4.40 -12.37
C ALA A 427 -9.26 3.67 -12.07
N TYR A 428 -9.44 2.41 -12.49
CA TYR A 428 -10.68 1.66 -12.25
C TYR A 428 -10.47 0.14 -12.24
N TYR A 429 -9.81 -0.37 -11.19
CA TYR A 429 -10.04 -1.71 -10.67
C TYR A 429 -10.31 -1.65 -9.17
#